data_AF-A0A819DJA8-F1
#
_entry.id   AF-A0A819DJA8-F1
#
_cell.length_a   1.000
_cell.length_b   1.000
_cell.length_c   1.000
_cell.angle_alpha   90.00
_cell.angle_beta   90.00
_cell.angle_gamma   90.00
#
_symmetry.space_group_name_H-M   'P 1'
#
loop_
_entity.id
_entity.type
_entity.pdbx_description
1 polymer ?
#
loop_
_entity_poly.entity_id
_entity_poly.type
_entity_poly.pdbx_seq_one_letter_code
_entity_poly.pdbx_strand_id
1 'polypeptide(L)'
;MRGSNDPILKFPFTYKVIFCMYDQTSAQRHITDSFRPDIRSNSFQRLRSDMNIASGIPKFFPLTVIQQEGNPYVRDDTMFIKVMVDFDDIPKTLLPYALSLNPGLPTHV
;
A
#
# COMPACT_ATOMS: atom_id res chain seq x y z
N MET A 1 -3.69 2.02 10.91
CA MET A 1 -3.43 1.79 12.35
C MET A 1 -3.30 3.15 13.01
N ARG A 2 -3.59 3.25 14.30
CA ARG A 2 -3.39 4.49 15.05
C ARG A 2 -1.91 4.78 15.17
N GLY A 3 -1.46 5.91 14.67
CA GLY A 3 -0.08 6.37 14.73
C GLY A 3 0.12 7.45 15.80
N SER A 4 1.34 7.57 16.32
CA SER A 4 1.72 8.65 17.24
C SER A 4 1.58 10.04 16.61
N ASN A 5 1.72 10.12 15.29
CA ASN A 5 1.67 11.35 14.50
C ASN A 5 0.28 11.63 13.90
N ASP A 6 -0.76 10.83 14.20
CA ASP A 6 -2.13 11.04 13.73
C ASP A 6 -2.67 12.48 13.95
N PRO A 7 -2.34 13.21 15.05
CA PRO A 7 -2.81 14.59 15.22
C PRO A 7 -2.36 15.58 14.15
N ILE A 8 -1.28 15.30 13.42
CA ILE A 8 -0.69 16.18 12.40
C ILE A 8 -0.82 15.62 10.97
N LEU A 9 -1.48 14.47 10.82
CA LEU A 9 -1.71 13.84 9.52
C LEU A 9 -3.05 14.25 8.91
N LYS A 10 -3.11 14.24 7.57
CA LYS A 10 -4.34 14.51 6.81
C LYS A 10 -5.31 13.33 6.93
N PHE A 11 -6.57 13.65 7.24
CA PHE A 11 -7.69 12.70 7.18
C PHE A 11 -8.88 13.27 6.38
N PRO A 12 -9.67 12.42 5.70
CA PRO A 12 -9.45 10.99 5.51
C PRO A 12 -8.16 10.71 4.72
N PHE A 13 -7.60 9.51 4.87
CA PHE A 13 -6.44 9.07 4.12
C PHE A 13 -6.81 8.98 2.63
N THR A 14 -6.18 9.77 1.76
CA THR A 14 -6.54 9.88 0.33
C THR A 14 -5.45 9.38 -0.63
N TYR A 15 -4.28 9.02 -0.12
CA TYR A 15 -3.15 8.62 -0.95
C TYR A 15 -3.44 7.30 -1.67
N LYS A 16 -3.05 7.19 -2.95
CA LYS A 16 -3.26 5.96 -3.73
C LYS A 16 -2.41 4.85 -3.11
N VAL A 17 -3.03 3.68 -2.90
CA VAL A 17 -2.36 2.50 -2.35
C VAL A 17 -2.11 1.52 -3.47
N ILE A 18 -0.88 1.06 -3.62
CA ILE A 18 -0.44 0.15 -4.67
C ILE A 18 0.02 -1.15 -4.01
N PHE A 19 -0.54 -2.27 -4.46
CA PHE A 19 -0.13 -3.62 -4.10
C PHE A 19 0.73 -4.17 -5.22
N CYS A 20 1.86 -4.77 -4.88
CA CYS A 20 2.78 -5.42 -5.81
C CYS A 20 3.10 -6.82 -5.29
N MET A 21 2.82 -7.86 -6.07
CA MET A 21 3.24 -9.23 -5.81
C MET A 21 4.43 -9.57 -6.71
N TYR A 22 5.50 -10.06 -6.11
CA TYR A 22 6.75 -10.31 -6.82
C TYR A 22 6.71 -11.63 -7.59
N ASP A 23 7.08 -11.52 -8.87
CA ASP A 23 7.63 -12.63 -9.65
C ASP A 23 9.05 -12.91 -9.14
N GLN A 24 9.27 -14.13 -8.65
CA GLN A 24 10.51 -14.61 -8.04
C GLN A 24 11.45 -15.28 -9.07
N THR A 25 11.21 -15.08 -10.36
CA THR A 25 12.08 -15.50 -11.46
C THR A 25 12.91 -14.34 -11.99
N SER A 26 13.84 -14.63 -12.90
CA SER A 26 14.60 -13.60 -13.62
C SER A 26 13.74 -12.75 -14.56
N ALA A 27 12.48 -13.14 -14.84
CA ALA A 27 11.61 -12.40 -15.74
C ALA A 27 11.02 -11.13 -15.10
N GLN A 28 11.00 -11.03 -13.75
CA GLN A 28 10.52 -9.87 -13.00
C GLN A 28 9.15 -9.34 -13.43
N ARG A 29 8.22 -10.21 -13.83
CA ARG A 29 6.86 -9.85 -14.24
C ARG A 29 5.96 -9.69 -13.03
N HIS A 30 6.28 -8.72 -12.18
CA HIS A 30 5.53 -8.45 -10.96
C HIS A 30 4.08 -8.05 -11.29
N ILE A 31 3.15 -8.47 -10.44
CA ILE A 31 1.74 -8.12 -10.56
C ILE A 31 1.47 -6.91 -9.69
N THR A 32 0.99 -5.84 -10.31
CA THR A 32 0.63 -4.62 -9.60
C THR A 32 -0.83 -4.26 -9.81
N ASP A 33 -1.51 -3.88 -8.74
CA ASP A 33 -2.83 -3.27 -8.80
C ASP A 33 -2.93 -2.20 -7.71
N SER A 34 -3.83 -1.24 -7.87
CA SER A 34 -3.93 -0.10 -6.97
C SER A 34 -5.37 0.32 -6.75
N PHE A 35 -5.61 1.00 -5.64
CA PHE A 35 -6.88 1.67 -5.41
C PHE A 35 -6.66 3.07 -4.83
N ARG A 36 -7.64 3.94 -5.07
CA ARG A 36 -7.76 5.22 -4.35
C ARG A 36 -8.78 5.06 -3.21
N PRO A 37 -8.42 5.41 -1.97
CA PRO A 37 -9.34 5.39 -0.83
C PRO A 37 -10.68 6.09 -1.11
N ASP A 38 -11.80 5.45 -0.80
CA ASP A 38 -13.11 6.11 -0.79
C ASP A 38 -13.25 6.96 0.49
N ILE A 39 -13.33 8.28 0.33
CA ILE A 39 -13.46 9.23 1.43
C ILE A 39 -14.73 9.05 2.28
N ARG A 40 -15.73 8.31 1.78
CA ARG A 40 -16.95 7.98 2.53
C ARG A 40 -16.82 6.70 3.36
N SER A 41 -15.79 5.90 3.12
CA SER A 41 -15.53 4.68 3.87
C SER A 41 -14.93 4.97 5.24
N ASN A 42 -15.40 4.25 6.26
CA ASN A 42 -14.86 4.30 7.61
C ASN A 42 -13.41 3.79 7.69
N SER A 43 -12.96 2.98 6.72
CA SER A 43 -11.61 2.42 6.66
C SER A 43 -10.50 3.48 6.56
N PHE A 44 -10.83 4.67 6.05
CA PHE A 44 -9.86 5.74 5.78
C PHE A 44 -10.08 6.99 6.62
N GLN A 45 -11.06 6.97 7.52
CA GLN A 45 -11.26 8.06 8.46
C GLN A 45 -10.18 8.07 9.54
N ARG A 46 -10.10 9.18 10.28
CA ARG A 46 -9.27 9.27 11.48
C ARG A 46 -9.67 8.18 12.47
N LEU A 47 -8.68 7.41 12.92
CA LEU A 47 -8.90 6.29 13.83
C LEU A 47 -9.48 6.78 15.16
N ARG A 48 -10.54 6.10 15.62
CA ARG A 48 -11.10 6.24 16.98
C ARG A 48 -10.71 5.06 17.90
N SER A 49 -10.17 4.00 17.31
CA SER A 49 -9.69 2.75 17.92
C SER A 49 -8.26 2.44 17.42
N ASP A 50 -7.70 1.30 17.79
CA ASP A 50 -6.32 0.95 17.40
C ASP A 50 -6.15 0.67 15.90
N MET A 51 -7.19 0.16 15.24
CA MET A 51 -7.20 -0.20 13.82
C MET A 51 -8.50 0.21 13.14
N ASN A 52 -8.38 0.61 11.87
CA ASN A 52 -9.51 0.78 10.95
C ASN A 52 -9.84 -0.58 10.30
N ILE A 53 -11.05 -0.69 9.75
CA ILE A 53 -11.46 -1.83 8.94
C ILE A 53 -10.49 -1.95 7.75
N ALA A 54 -10.05 -3.18 7.48
CA ALA A 54 -9.15 -3.45 6.35
C ALA A 54 -9.81 -3.06 5.02
N SER A 55 -9.01 -2.58 4.08
CA SER A 55 -9.45 -2.28 2.72
C SER A 55 -8.34 -2.63 1.74
N GLY A 56 -8.73 -3.16 0.59
CA GLY A 56 -7.80 -3.77 -0.36
C GLY A 56 -8.48 -4.09 -1.67
N ILE A 57 -7.93 -5.06 -2.39
CA ILE A 57 -8.35 -5.43 -3.75
C ILE A 57 -8.86 -6.87 -3.70
N PRO A 58 -10.19 -7.11 -3.58
CA PRO A 58 -10.73 -8.45 -3.33
C PRO A 58 -10.41 -9.49 -4.41
N LYS A 59 -10.15 -9.03 -5.65
CA LYS A 59 -9.81 -9.88 -6.80
C LYS A 59 -8.41 -9.55 -7.33
N PHE A 60 -7.45 -9.33 -6.43
CA PHE A 60 -6.09 -8.89 -6.76
C PHE A 60 -5.38 -9.81 -7.75
N PHE A 61 -5.42 -11.14 -7.52
CA PHE A 61 -4.79 -12.10 -8.41
C PHE A 61 -5.54 -13.44 -8.43
N PRO A 62 -5.62 -14.15 -9.58
CA PRO A 62 -6.33 -15.42 -9.66
C PRO A 62 -5.64 -16.51 -8.83
N LEU A 63 -6.39 -17.11 -7.90
CA LEU A 63 -5.91 -18.25 -7.10
C LEU A 63 -5.48 -19.44 -7.97
N THR A 64 -6.16 -19.65 -9.10
CA THR A 64 -5.85 -20.74 -10.03
C THR A 64 -4.43 -20.65 -10.60
N VAL A 65 -3.83 -19.46 -10.69
CA VAL A 65 -2.44 -19.29 -11.14
C VAL A 65 -1.47 -19.56 -10.00
N ILE A 66 -1.78 -19.15 -8.77
CA ILE A 66 -0.95 -19.44 -7.59
C ILE A 66 -0.93 -20.94 -7.28
N GLN A 67 -2.03 -21.65 -7.53
CA GLN A 67 -2.14 -23.08 -7.27
C GLN A 67 -1.42 -23.95 -8.30
N GLN A 68 -0.96 -23.37 -9.42
CA GLN A 68 -0.17 -24.10 -10.40
C GLN A 68 1.22 -24.41 -9.84
N GLU A 69 1.65 -25.66 -10.02
CA GLU A 69 3.00 -26.09 -9.69
C GLU A 69 4.01 -25.30 -10.53
N GLY A 70 5.08 -24.83 -9.87
CA GLY A 70 6.12 -24.03 -10.52
C GLY A 70 5.70 -22.61 -10.91
N ASN A 71 4.58 -22.09 -10.38
CA ASN A 71 4.20 -20.69 -10.58
C ASN A 71 5.34 -19.74 -10.12
N PRO A 72 5.51 -18.59 -10.78
CA PRO A 72 6.64 -17.70 -10.48
C PRO A 72 6.47 -16.89 -9.19
N TYR A 73 5.28 -16.88 -8.57
CA TYR A 73 4.94 -15.96 -7.48
C TYR A 73 5.08 -16.58 -6.09
N VAL A 74 5.06 -17.91 -5.98
CA VAL A 74 5.29 -18.67 -4.75
C VAL A 74 6.46 -19.64 -4.97
N ARG A 75 7.53 -19.47 -4.21
CA ARG A 75 8.69 -20.37 -4.20
C ARG A 75 9.08 -20.67 -2.77
N ASP A 76 9.49 -21.91 -2.52
CA ASP A 76 9.88 -22.38 -1.20
C ASP A 76 8.83 -22.03 -0.12
N ASP A 77 7.56 -22.28 -0.45
CA ASP A 77 6.38 -21.97 0.37
C ASP A 77 6.27 -20.49 0.81
N THR A 78 6.85 -19.58 0.03
CA THR A 78 6.96 -18.15 0.37
C THR A 78 6.50 -17.27 -0.79
N MET A 79 5.74 -16.22 -0.45
CA MET A 79 5.32 -15.15 -1.35
C MET A 79 5.80 -13.80 -0.82
N PHE A 80 6.17 -12.88 -1.71
CA PHE A 80 6.50 -11.50 -1.36
C PHE A 80 5.45 -10.52 -1.90
N ILE A 81 4.90 -9.70 -1.01
CA ILE A 81 3.98 -8.61 -1.36
C ILE A 81 4.56 -7.31 -0.82
N LYS A 82 4.70 -6.30 -1.68
CA LYS A 82 5.03 -4.93 -1.31
C LYS A 82 3.80 -4.04 -1.46
N VAL A 83 3.53 -3.28 -0.40
CA VAL A 83 2.51 -2.23 -0.42
C VAL A 83 3.23 -0.89 -0.48
N MET A 84 2.80 -0.02 -1.39
CA MET A 84 3.35 1.32 -1.56
C MET A 84 2.22 2.34 -1.42
N VAL A 85 2.55 3.47 -0.80
CA VAL A 85 1.66 4.62 -0.71
C VAL A 85 2.20 5.69 -1.62
N ASP A 86 1.37 6.13 -2.55
CA ASP A 86 1.72 7.13 -3.53
C ASP A 86 1.26 8.52 -3.07
N PHE A 87 2.26 9.37 -2.84
CA PHE A 87 2.11 10.75 -2.43
C PHE A 87 2.02 11.73 -3.61
N ASP A 88 1.67 11.28 -4.82
CA ASP A 88 1.55 12.07 -6.07
C ASP A 88 0.74 13.39 -5.94
N ASP A 89 -0.13 13.52 -4.94
CA ASP A 89 -0.81 14.79 -4.61
C ASP A 89 0.17 15.89 -4.12
N ILE A 90 1.40 15.51 -3.79
CA ILE A 90 2.51 16.39 -3.41
C ILE A 90 3.44 16.50 -4.63
N PRO A 91 3.70 17.71 -5.15
CA PRO A 91 4.65 17.89 -6.24
C PRO A 91 5.98 17.20 -5.95
N LYS A 92 6.52 16.44 -6.91
CA LYS A 92 7.76 15.66 -6.71
C LYS A 92 8.94 16.51 -6.22
N THR A 93 8.99 17.77 -6.63
CA THR A 93 9.98 18.76 -6.18
C THR A 93 9.86 19.13 -4.71
N LEU A 94 8.67 18.97 -4.12
CA LEU A 94 8.37 19.27 -2.73
C LEU A 94 8.37 18.02 -1.84
N LEU A 95 8.35 16.80 -2.41
CA LEU A 95 8.33 15.56 -1.65
C LEU A 95 9.42 15.47 -0.56
N PRO A 96 10.71 15.78 -0.83
CA PRO A 96 11.74 15.72 0.21
C PRO A 96 11.47 16.68 1.39
N TYR A 97 10.88 17.85 1.11
CA TYR A 97 10.51 18.83 2.14
C TYR A 97 9.27 18.37 2.91
N ALA A 98 8.24 17.88 2.21
CA ALA A 98 7.02 17.41 2.86
C ALA A 98 7.27 16.21 3.79
N LEU A 99 8.14 15.28 3.37
CA LEU A 99 8.52 14.12 4.17
C LEU A 99 9.43 14.49 5.35
N SER A 100 10.30 15.50 5.21
CA SER A 100 11.16 15.96 6.31
C SER A 100 10.42 16.81 7.35
N LEU A 101 9.40 17.58 6.92
CA LEU A 101 8.61 18.44 7.81
C LEU A 101 7.52 17.68 8.57
N ASN A 102 6.97 16.61 7.99
CA ASN A 102 5.92 15.82 8.62
C ASN A 102 6.50 14.51 9.18
N PRO A 103 6.81 14.42 10.48
CA PRO A 103 7.36 13.20 11.07
C PRO A 103 6.39 12.00 11.02
N GLY A 104 5.12 12.22 10.65
CA GLY A 104 4.14 11.16 10.39
C GLY A 104 4.24 10.53 9.00
N LEU A 105 5.06 11.05 8.10
CA LEU A 105 5.32 10.48 6.79
C LEU A 105 6.61 9.64 6.79
N PRO A 106 6.79 8.71 5.83
CA PRO A 106 8.01 7.91 5.74
C PRO A 106 9.27 8.77 5.59
N THR A 107 10.33 8.44 6.33
CA THR A 107 11.61 9.16 6.31
C THR A 107 12.50 8.81 5.11
N HIS A 108 12.14 7.76 4.36
CA HIS A 108 12.88 7.30 3.18
C HIS A 108 11.88 6.99 2.05
N VAL A 109 12.20 7.46 0.84
CA VAL A 109 11.50 7.17 -0.43
C VAL A 109 12.33 6.19 -1.24
#